data_AF-A0A559IZG8-F1
#
_entry.id   AF-A0A559IZG8-F1
#
_cell.length_a   1.000
_cell.length_b   1.000
_cell.length_c   1.000
_cell.angle_alpha   90.00
_cell.angle_beta   90.00
_cell.angle_gamma   90.00
#
_symmetry.space_group_name_H-M   'P 1'
#
loop_
_entity.id
_entity.type
_entity.pdbx_description
1 polymer ?
#
loop_
_entity_poly.entity_id
_entity_poly.type
_entity_poly.pdbx_seq_one_letter_code
_entity_poly.pdbx_strand_id
1 'polypeptide(L)' 'MSLNVTREQIEVVVTPKMNYTPSILSVRTATGIVEIQADDDQLAEIEHAIKQHLDSVKYSTQEVAHDTD' A
#
# COMPACT_ATOMS: atom_id res chain seq x y z
N MET A 1 6.14 -13.06 8.46
CA MET A 1 5.73 -12.16 9.55
C MET A 1 4.61 -11.29 9.01
N SER A 2 3.58 -11.01 9.80
CA SER A 2 2.49 -10.10 9.44
C SER A 2 2.42 -8.95 10.43
N LEU A 3 2.10 -7.76 9.94
CA LEU A 3 1.94 -6.55 10.72
C LEU A 3 0.48 -6.09 10.60
N ASN A 4 -0.22 -5.99 11.72
CA ASN A 4 -1.57 -5.42 11.76
C ASN A 4 -1.48 -3.96 12.21
N VAL A 5 -1.89 -3.06 11.33
CA VAL A 5 -1.83 -1.59 11.56
C VAL A 5 -3.22 -0.96 11.65
N THR A 6 -4.26 -1.76 11.82
CA THR A 6 -5.64 -1.28 11.82
C THR A 6 -5.88 -0.36 13.02
N ARG A 7 -6.42 0.84 12.76
CA ARG A 7 -6.66 1.91 13.75
C ARG A 7 -5.40 2.56 14.34
N GLU A 8 -4.24 2.32 13.75
CA GLU A 8 -3.00 3.01 14.12
C GLU A 8 -2.66 4.09 13.09
N GLN A 9 -2.04 5.17 13.54
CA GLN A 9 -1.39 6.11 12.63
C GLN A 9 -0.10 5.46 12.13
N ILE A 10 0.05 5.37 10.82
CA ILE A 10 1.26 4.89 10.18
C ILE A 10 1.95 6.03 9.43
N GLU A 11 3.27 5.94 9.34
CA GLU A 11 4.08 6.78 8.47
C GLU A 11 4.66 5.89 7.37
N VAL A 12 4.43 6.27 6.12
CA VAL A 12 4.89 5.54 4.94
C VAL A 12 5.77 6.46 4.11
N VAL A 13 7.03 6.06 3.91
CA VAL A 13 8.03 6.86 3.18
C VAL A 13 8.77 5.98 2.19
N VAL A 14 8.99 6.50 0.98
CA VAL A 14 9.91 5.91 0.02
C VAL A 14 11.21 6.70 0.03
N THR A 15 12.29 6.07 0.46
CA THR A 15 13.64 6.61 0.30
C THR A 15 14.12 6.27 -1.11
N PRO A 16 14.51 7.25 -1.94
CA PRO A 16 14.95 6.99 -3.30
C PRO A 16 16.27 6.21 -3.33
N LYS A 17 16.52 5.52 -4.45
CA LYS A 17 17.78 4.81 -4.67
C LYS A 17 19.00 5.71 -4.50
N MET A 18 20.05 5.14 -3.91
CA MET A 18 21.39 5.72 -3.86
C MET A 18 22.34 4.86 -4.68
N ASN A 19 23.58 5.30 -4.88
CA ASN A 19 24.55 4.67 -5.79
C ASN A 19 24.72 3.14 -5.66
N TYR A 20 24.49 2.58 -4.47
CA TYR A 20 24.65 1.15 -4.19
C TYR A 20 23.49 0.53 -3.41
N THR A 21 22.39 1.27 -3.22
CA THR A 21 21.24 0.80 -2.47
C THR A 21 19.96 1.06 -3.25
N PRO A 22 19.10 0.05 -3.43
CA PRO A 22 17.80 0.24 -4.06
C PRO A 22 16.92 1.19 -3.23
N SER A 23 15.80 1.61 -3.80
CA SER A 23 14.82 2.39 -3.06
C SER A 23 14.28 1.57 -1.87
N ILE A 24 13.92 2.24 -0.79
CA ILE A 24 13.41 1.59 0.42
C ILE A 24 12.03 2.14 0.72
N LEU A 25 11.01 1.28 0.68
CA LEU A 25 9.68 1.59 1.21
C LEU A 25 9.66 1.22 2.70
N SER A 26 9.55 2.23 3.55
CA SER A 26 9.48 2.07 5.01
C SER A 26 8.07 2.35 5.50
N VAL A 27 7.50 1.42 6.26
CA VAL A 27 6.24 1.56 6.99
C VAL A 27 6.54 1.55 8.47
N ARG A 28 6.38 2.70 9.13
CA ARG A 28 6.59 2.88 10.56
C ARG A 28 5.25 2.88 11.29
N THR A 29 5.18 2.11 12.37
CA THR A 29 4.05 2.02 13.28
C THR A 29 4.50 2.32 14.72
N ALA A 30 3.57 2.32 15.67
CA ALA A 30 3.92 2.43 17.08
C ALA A 30 4.70 1.20 17.60
N THR A 31 4.52 0.05 16.95
CA THR A 31 5.03 -1.25 17.39
C THR A 31 6.27 -1.72 16.64
N GLY A 32 6.62 -1.09 15.51
CA GLY A 32 7.81 -1.44 14.76
C GLY A 32 7.93 -0.73 13.41
N ILE A 33 8.89 -1.20 12.62
CA ILE A 33 9.15 -0.70 11.26
C ILE A 33 9.28 -1.92 10.35
N VAL A 34 8.65 -1.86 9.18
CA VAL A 34 8.87 -2.80 8.09
C VAL A 34 9.50 -2.03 6.94
N GLU A 35 10.59 -2.58 6.40
CA GLU A 35 11.32 -2.00 5.27
C GLU A 35 11.36 -2.99 4.11
N ILE A 36 11.03 -2.50 2.92
CA ILE A 36 11.06 -3.26 1.68
C ILE A 36 12.08 -2.58 0.78
N GLN A 37 13.17 -3.29 0.47
CA GLN A 37 14.12 -2.90 -0.56
C GLN A 37 13.54 -3.29 -1.92
N ALA A 38 13.30 -2.31 -2.78
CA ALA A 38 12.66 -2.51 -4.07
C ALA A 38 13.25 -1.56 -5.11
N ASP A 39 13.35 -2.04 -6.35
CA ASP A 39 13.64 -1.16 -7.49
C ASP A 39 12.37 -0.41 -7.96
N ASP A 40 12.53 0.44 -8.97
CA ASP A 40 11.46 1.32 -9.45
C ASP A 40 10.30 0.50 -10.06
N ASP A 41 10.58 -0.64 -10.70
CA ASP A 41 9.57 -1.52 -11.31
C ASP A 41 8.78 -2.26 -10.21
N GLN A 42 9.47 -2.75 -9.18
CA GLN A 42 8.83 -3.40 -8.04
C GLN A 42 7.97 -2.44 -7.22
N LEU A 43 8.40 -1.18 -7.04
CA LEU A 43 7.58 -0.15 -6.40
C LEU A 43 6.32 0.18 -7.21
N ALA A 44 6.43 0.21 -8.54
CA ALA A 44 5.28 0.42 -9.42
C ALA A 44 4.26 -0.74 -9.30
N GLU A 45 4.73 -1.98 -9.20
CA GLU A 45 3.86 -3.15 -9.00
C GLU A 45 3.11 -3.09 -7.66
N ILE A 46 3.79 -2.67 -6.58
CA ILE A 46 3.17 -2.46 -5.27
C ILE A 46 2.09 -1.37 -5.35
N GLU A 47 2.39 -0.25 -6.01
CA GLU A 47 1.42 0.84 -6.21
C GLU A 47 0.20 0.35 -7.00
N HIS A 48 0.42 -0.39 -8.08
CA HIS A 48 -0.63 -0.93 -8.93
C HIS A 48 -1.58 -1.86 -8.15
N ALA A 49 -1.03 -2.80 -7.37
CA ALA A 49 -1.81 -3.73 -6.56
C ALA A 49 -2.67 -3.00 -5.50
N ILE A 50 -2.12 -1.97 -4.84
CA ILE A 50 -2.85 -1.16 -3.86
C ILE A 50 -3.99 -0.38 -4.55
N LYS A 51 -3.70 0.27 -5.68
CA LYS A 51 -4.72 1.00 -6.46
C LYS A 51 -5.85 0.08 -6.90
N GLN A 52 -5.52 -1.07 -7.49
CA GLN A 52 -6.49 -2.06 -7.94
C GLN A 52 -7.42 -2.50 -6.81
N HIS A 53 -6.88 -2.76 -5.61
CA HIS A 53 -7.71 -3.10 -4.45
C HIS A 53 -8.63 -1.95 -4.04
N LEU A 54 -8.10 -0.72 -3.91
CA LEU A 54 -8.89 0.44 -3.51
C LEU A 54 -9.97 0.81 -4.51
N ASP A 55 -9.69 0.66 -5.81
CA ASP A 55 -10.67 0.89 -6.86
C ASP A 55 -11.77 -0.15 -6.80
N SER A 56 -11.44 -1.44 -6.60
CA SER A 56 -12.46 -2.49 -6.44
C SER A 56 -13.41 -2.20 -5.28
N VAL A 57 -12.91 -1.72 -4.13
CA VAL A 57 -13.75 -1.38 -2.97
C VAL A 57 -14.65 -0.17 -3.23
N LYS A 58 -14.14 0.85 -3.93
CA LYS A 58 -14.94 2.03 -4.32
C LYS A 58 -16.11 1.65 -5.23
N TYR A 59 -15.86 0.78 -6.22
CA TYR A 59 -16.90 0.37 -7.17
C TYR A 59 -17.84 -0.70 -6.61
N SER A 60 -17.39 -1.56 -5.69
CA SER A 60 -18.28 -2.53 -5.00
C SER A 60 -19.32 -1.87 -4.09
N THR A 61 -19.15 -0.59 -3.72
CA THR A 61 -20.14 0.14 -2.90
C THR A 61 -21.28 0.74 -3.75
N GLN A 62 -21.20 0.68 -5.09
CA GLN A 62 -22.19 1.29 -6.00
C GLN A 62 -23.19 0.32 -6.65
N GLU A 63 -23.11 -0.98 -6.40
CA GLU A 63 -23.96 -2.00 -7.06
C GLU A 63 -25.12 -2.56 -6.21
N VAL A 64 -25.74 -1.74 -5.36
CA VAL A 64 -27.04 -2.08 -4.73
C VAL A 64 -28.03 -0.91 -4.80
N ALA A 65 -28.34 -0.46 -6.01
CA ALA A 65 -29.45 0.46 -6.26
C ALA A 65 -29.99 0.35 -7.69
N HIS A 66 -30.65 -0.77 -8.03
CA HIS A 66 -31.55 -0.94 -9.18
C HIS A 66 -32.11 -2.37 -9.10
N ASP A 67 -33.39 -2.70 -9.20
CA ASP A 67 -34.68 -2.03 -9.06
C ASP A 67 -35.60 -3.21 -8.66
N THR A 68 -36.46 -3.02 -7.67
CA THR A 68 -37.58 -3.94 -7.44
C THR A 68 -38.81 -3.26 -8.03
N ASP A 69 -39.21 -3.69 -9.23
CA ASP A 69 -40.57 -3.53 -9.75
C ASP A 69 -41.05 -4.89 -10.27
#